data_AF-A0A7S2UX48-F1
#
_entry.id   AF-A0A7S2UX48-F1
#
_cell.length_a   1.000
_cell.length_b   1.000
_cell.length_c   1.000
_cell.angle_alpha   90.00
_cell.angle_beta   90.00
_cell.angle_gamma   90.00
#
_symmetry.space_group_name_H-M   'P 1'
#
loop_
_entity.id
_entity.type
_entity.pdbx_description
1 polymer ?
#
loop_
_entity_poly.entity_id
_entity_poly.type
_entity_poly.pdbx_seq_one_letter_code
_entity_poly.pdbx_strand_id
1 'polypeptide(L)'
;MAVLRILLVALLSIFSGVTAFRTLQPPTVSTVQTFSKKPATTSVGSFGRIIPTYNGILKSESTPGIGEGRNLPAPSGVNQMPEPTQAAIVLGLMASLVAGTAVCSAGLDAISATFPVAFSVWQKSWPLLGPGFVLAGVSHFTLHDDFCNIYPPKGTWGFWYLPGSPSFHVNWTGIVEIVGGLMLSIGGIANAFNVSLPTAMSLFLPDGALILCALTYVVSFANIYMYTHGAILPEAMKEAGEVPIAGHVIRFILQIFLLALYWQMGRSEPLIAFLL
;
A
#
# COMPACT_ATOMS: atom_id res chain seq x y z
N MET A 1 -8.12 -17.02 -23.20
CA MET A 1 -8.28 -15.67 -22.61
C MET A 1 -8.57 -15.73 -21.10
N ALA A 2 -9.57 -16.49 -20.62
CA ALA A 2 -9.85 -16.64 -19.18
C ALA A 2 -8.66 -17.24 -18.36
N VAL A 3 -7.98 -18.25 -18.91
CA VAL A 3 -6.77 -18.85 -18.30
C VAL A 3 -5.62 -17.84 -18.19
N LEU A 4 -5.47 -16.92 -19.16
CA LEU A 4 -4.46 -15.87 -19.11
C LEU A 4 -4.76 -14.83 -18.03
N ARG A 5 -6.05 -14.54 -17.75
CA ARG A 5 -6.48 -13.62 -16.69
C ARG A 5 -6.32 -14.23 -15.30
N ILE A 6 -6.67 -15.51 -15.14
CA ILE A 6 -6.40 -16.27 -13.91
C ILE A 6 -4.88 -16.39 -13.71
N LEU A 7 -4.10 -16.62 -14.77
CA LEU A 7 -2.65 -16.66 -14.68
C LEU A 7 -2.05 -15.29 -14.39
N LEU A 8 -2.62 -14.17 -14.85
CA LEU A 8 -2.13 -12.83 -14.52
C LEU A 8 -2.41 -12.49 -13.06
N VAL A 9 -3.62 -12.76 -12.57
CA VAL A 9 -4.00 -12.60 -11.15
C VAL A 9 -3.20 -13.56 -10.27
N ALA A 10 -3.02 -14.81 -10.70
CA ALA A 10 -2.20 -15.80 -10.00
C ALA A 10 -0.71 -15.46 -10.08
N LEU A 11 -0.17 -14.94 -11.19
CA LEU A 11 1.23 -14.49 -11.27
C LEU A 11 1.48 -13.31 -10.34
N LEU A 12 0.55 -12.34 -10.28
CA LEU A 12 0.60 -11.24 -9.33
C LEU A 12 0.44 -11.71 -7.86
N SER A 13 -0.18 -12.88 -7.63
CA SER A 13 -0.38 -13.48 -6.29
C SER A 13 0.66 -14.55 -5.91
N ILE A 14 1.35 -15.15 -6.87
CA ILE A 14 2.33 -16.25 -6.68
C ILE A 14 3.72 -15.67 -6.46
N PHE A 15 4.02 -14.47 -6.96
CA PHE A 15 5.25 -13.76 -6.58
C PHE A 15 5.29 -13.33 -5.11
N SER A 16 4.15 -13.30 -4.41
CA SER A 16 4.05 -13.11 -2.95
C SER A 16 4.05 -14.41 -2.14
N GLY A 17 4.01 -15.59 -2.78
CA GLY A 17 3.69 -16.86 -2.10
C GLY A 17 4.77 -17.96 -2.10
N VAL A 18 5.83 -17.89 -2.91
CA VAL A 18 6.74 -19.06 -3.06
C VAL A 18 8.12 -18.80 -2.47
N THR A 19 8.23 -19.00 -1.15
CA THR A 19 9.34 -19.70 -0.44
C THR A 19 9.19 -19.64 1.09
N ALA A 20 7.95 -19.54 1.61
CA ALA A 20 7.69 -19.95 2.98
C ALA A 20 7.90 -21.47 3.07
N PHE A 21 8.77 -21.92 3.97
CA PHE A 21 9.31 -23.29 4.11
C PHE A 21 10.45 -23.66 3.17
N ARG A 22 11.63 -23.08 3.39
CA ARG A 22 12.84 -23.90 3.59
C ARG A 22 13.75 -23.28 4.65
N THR A 23 13.95 -24.10 5.69
CA THR A 23 15.07 -24.12 6.64
C THR A 23 15.18 -23.00 7.68
N LEU A 24 14.62 -23.31 8.86
CA LEU A 24 15.15 -23.01 10.19
C LEU A 24 16.69 -23.05 10.21
N GLN A 25 17.32 -21.95 10.65
CA GLN A 25 18.51 -21.96 11.50
C GLN A 25 18.64 -20.59 12.19
N PRO A 26 18.73 -20.52 13.53
CA PRO A 26 19.07 -19.28 14.22
C PRO A 26 20.59 -19.08 14.17
N PRO A 27 21.07 -17.82 14.21
CA PRO A 27 22.09 -17.55 15.20
C PRO A 27 21.90 -16.22 15.94
N THR A 28 22.01 -16.35 17.26
CA THR A 28 22.74 -15.50 18.21
C THR A 28 23.62 -14.40 17.59
N VAL A 29 23.60 -13.20 18.17
CA VAL A 29 24.77 -12.53 18.78
C VAL A 29 24.40 -11.13 19.30
N SER A 30 24.82 -10.91 20.55
CA SER A 30 24.78 -9.67 21.33
C SER A 30 25.65 -8.56 20.73
N THR A 31 25.26 -7.29 20.89
CA THR A 31 26.25 -6.19 20.95
C THR A 31 25.77 -5.07 21.86
N VAL A 32 26.47 -4.92 22.98
CA VAL A 32 26.46 -3.75 23.86
C VAL A 32 27.21 -2.63 23.15
N GLN A 33 26.64 -1.42 23.04
CA GLN A 33 27.38 -0.23 22.63
C GLN A 33 27.58 0.74 23.81
N THR A 34 28.85 0.93 24.17
CA THR A 34 29.32 1.90 25.16
C THR A 34 29.47 3.28 24.50
N PHE A 35 28.85 4.32 25.08
CA PHE A 35 29.00 5.70 24.62
C PHE A 35 30.30 6.33 25.11
N SER A 36 31.12 6.85 24.17
CA SER A 36 32.28 7.68 24.46
C SER A 36 31.96 9.15 24.21
N LYS A 37 32.09 10.01 25.23
CA LYS A 37 32.00 11.47 25.09
C LYS A 37 33.40 12.04 24.86
N LYS A 38 33.62 12.73 23.74
CA LYS A 38 34.80 13.62 23.56
C LYS A 38 34.40 15.09 23.76
N PRO A 39 35.26 15.92 24.35
CA PRO A 39 34.99 17.34 24.58
C PRO A 39 35.22 18.18 23.31
N ALA A 40 34.48 19.28 23.17
CA ALA A 40 34.55 20.20 22.04
C ALA A 40 35.75 21.16 22.14
N THR A 41 36.37 21.46 20.99
CA THR A 41 37.43 22.47 20.85
C THR A 41 36.85 23.77 20.28
N THR A 42 37.15 24.90 20.91
CA THR A 42 36.80 26.25 20.44
C THR A 42 37.92 26.83 19.59
N SER A 43 37.59 27.48 18.47
CA SER A 43 38.48 28.38 17.76
C SER A 43 37.86 29.78 17.65
N VAL A 44 38.70 30.81 17.77
CA VAL A 44 38.32 32.22 17.76
C VAL A 44 38.70 32.83 16.41
N GLY A 45 37.70 33.25 15.64
CA GLY A 45 37.88 34.03 14.42
C GLY A 45 37.96 35.52 14.70
N SER A 46 38.84 36.22 13.98
CA SER A 46 38.94 37.69 13.98
C SER A 46 37.66 38.28 13.37
N PHE A 47 37.13 39.35 13.97
CA PHE A 47 35.75 39.89 13.87
C PHE A 47 34.74 39.20 14.80
N GLY A 48 34.51 39.85 15.94
CA GLY A 48 33.74 39.37 17.09
C GLY A 48 32.26 39.10 16.85
N ARG A 49 31.95 38.07 16.08
CA ARG A 49 30.66 37.39 16.09
C ARG A 49 30.91 35.93 16.48
N ILE A 50 30.46 35.55 17.66
CA ILE A 50 30.34 34.14 18.05
C ILE A 50 29.21 33.58 17.17
N ILE A 51 29.57 33.02 16.02
CA ILE A 51 28.67 32.14 15.27
C ILE A 51 28.91 30.75 15.86
N PRO A 52 27.94 30.15 16.57
CA PRO A 52 28.05 28.74 16.92
C PRO A 52 28.06 27.95 15.61
N THR A 53 29.24 27.50 15.18
CA THR A 53 29.36 26.45 14.18
C THR A 53 28.88 25.16 14.84
N TYR A 54 27.60 24.86 14.67
CA TYR A 54 27.10 23.52 14.91
C TYR A 54 27.74 22.59 13.88
N ASN A 55 28.91 22.04 14.20
CA ASN A 55 29.38 20.77 13.65
C ASN A 55 28.60 19.60 14.27
N GLY A 56 27.29 19.78 14.39
CA GLY A 56 26.37 18.72 14.77
C GLY A 56 25.99 17.99 13.50
N ILE A 57 26.49 16.77 13.34
CA ILE A 57 25.69 15.75 12.66
C ILE A 57 24.33 15.81 13.36
N LEU A 58 23.30 16.33 12.70
CA LEU A 58 21.93 16.14 13.17
C LEU A 58 21.81 14.64 13.38
N LYS A 59 21.74 14.20 14.65
CA LYS A 59 21.28 12.85 14.95
C LYS A 59 19.89 12.82 14.33
N SER A 60 19.76 12.23 13.16
CA SER A 60 18.47 11.99 12.56
C SER A 60 17.69 11.21 13.61
N GLU A 61 16.68 11.84 14.19
CA GLU A 61 15.80 11.16 15.12
C GLU A 61 15.21 9.97 14.37
N SER A 62 15.56 8.78 14.82
CA SER A 62 15.19 7.53 14.16
C SER A 62 13.67 7.40 14.18
N THR A 63 13.07 7.19 13.01
CA THR A 63 11.61 7.10 12.87
C THR A 63 11.16 5.66 12.97
N PRO A 64 10.11 5.35 13.78
CA PRO A 64 9.59 4.00 13.87
C PRO A 64 9.28 3.39 12.48
N GLY A 65 9.66 2.13 12.29
CA GLY A 65 9.42 1.40 11.05
C GLY A 65 10.36 1.76 9.88
N ILE A 66 11.25 2.75 10.02
CA ILE A 66 12.12 3.22 8.93
C ILE A 66 13.61 3.07 9.31
N GLY A 67 14.43 2.53 8.41
CA GLY A 67 15.89 2.47 8.59
C GLY A 67 16.32 1.85 9.92
N GLU A 68 17.11 2.58 10.71
CA GLU A 68 17.54 2.18 12.07
C GLU A 68 16.41 2.16 13.09
N GLY A 69 15.29 2.86 12.83
CA GLY A 69 14.13 2.94 13.71
C GLY A 69 13.12 1.81 13.56
N ARG A 70 13.39 0.79 12.73
CA ARG A 70 12.46 -0.35 12.49
C ARG A 70 11.95 -1.05 13.75
N ASN A 71 12.78 -1.10 14.79
CA ASN A 71 12.47 -1.79 16.05
C ASN A 71 11.94 -0.86 17.15
N LEU A 72 11.81 0.44 16.87
CA LEU A 72 11.24 1.38 17.83
C LEU A 72 9.76 1.06 18.05
N PRO A 73 9.24 1.19 19.28
CA PRO A 73 7.83 0.92 19.55
C PRO A 73 6.89 1.74 18.66
N ALA A 74 5.98 1.06 17.97
CA ALA A 74 4.90 1.70 17.22
C ALA A 74 3.72 2.03 18.15
N PRO A 75 2.84 3.00 17.81
CA PRO A 75 1.64 3.32 18.59
C PRO A 75 0.70 2.15 18.79
N SER A 76 0.64 1.24 17.82
CA SER A 76 -0.17 0.02 17.91
C SER A 76 0.39 -1.03 18.89
N GLY A 77 1.68 -0.92 19.23
CA GLY A 77 2.42 -1.90 20.02
C GLY A 77 2.63 -3.25 19.32
N VAL A 78 2.15 -3.44 18.09
CA VAL A 78 2.18 -4.75 17.40
C VAL A 78 3.63 -5.19 17.16
N ASN A 79 4.52 -4.30 16.73
CA ASN A 79 5.91 -4.65 16.48
C ASN A 79 6.71 -5.10 17.73
N GLN A 80 6.18 -4.89 18.93
CA GLN A 80 6.80 -5.36 20.19
C GLN A 80 6.27 -6.74 20.63
N MET A 81 5.27 -7.28 19.94
CA MET A 81 4.70 -8.59 20.24
C MET A 81 5.56 -9.72 19.63
N PRO A 82 5.45 -10.96 20.12
CA PRO A 82 6.05 -12.12 19.46
C PRO A 82 5.59 -12.24 18.00
N GLU A 83 6.50 -12.62 17.09
CA GLU A 83 6.22 -12.71 15.66
C GLU A 83 4.96 -13.52 15.30
N PRO A 84 4.64 -14.66 15.94
CA PRO A 84 3.39 -15.39 15.66
C PRO A 84 2.14 -14.55 15.95
N THR A 85 2.19 -13.70 16.99
CA THR A 85 1.09 -12.79 17.33
C THR A 85 0.98 -11.68 16.30
N GLN A 86 2.10 -11.11 15.86
CA GLN A 86 2.11 -10.12 14.76
C GLN A 86 1.51 -10.72 13.49
N ALA A 87 1.89 -11.94 13.16
CA ALA A 87 1.38 -12.65 12.00
C ALA A 87 -0.13 -12.86 12.06
N ALA A 88 -0.64 -13.34 13.20
CA ALA A 88 -2.07 -13.53 13.40
C ALA A 88 -2.86 -12.22 13.23
N ILE A 89 -2.36 -11.11 13.77
CA ILE A 89 -2.97 -9.78 13.61
C ILE A 89 -3.03 -9.38 12.14
N VAL A 90 -1.93 -9.48 11.42
CA VAL A 90 -1.83 -9.05 10.01
C VAL A 90 -2.72 -9.92 9.13
N LEU A 91 -2.68 -11.24 9.28
CA LEU A 91 -3.54 -12.15 8.53
C LEU A 91 -5.02 -11.94 8.87
N GLY A 92 -5.35 -11.64 10.13
CA GLY A 92 -6.70 -11.27 10.54
C GLY A 92 -7.18 -9.97 9.89
N LEU A 93 -6.33 -8.95 9.78
CA LEU A 93 -6.62 -7.71 9.08
C LEU A 93 -6.86 -7.95 7.57
N MET A 94 -6.01 -8.77 6.94
CA MET A 94 -6.18 -9.13 5.52
C MET A 94 -7.47 -9.94 5.28
N ALA A 95 -7.80 -10.89 6.16
CA ALA A 95 -9.06 -11.63 6.09
C ALA A 95 -10.28 -10.70 6.28
N SER A 96 -10.18 -9.77 7.23
CA SER A 96 -11.23 -8.77 7.49
C SER A 96 -11.40 -7.80 6.31
N LEU A 97 -10.33 -7.48 5.59
CA LEU A 97 -10.37 -6.66 4.38
C LEU A 97 -11.19 -7.37 3.28
N VAL A 98 -10.96 -8.67 3.06
CA VAL A 98 -11.71 -9.48 2.09
C VAL A 98 -13.18 -9.62 2.52
N ALA A 99 -13.43 -10.01 3.77
CA ALA A 99 -14.79 -10.19 4.28
C ALA A 99 -15.59 -8.88 4.27
N GLY A 100 -14.96 -7.78 4.71
CA GLY A 100 -15.54 -6.44 4.66
C GLY A 100 -15.85 -5.99 3.24
N THR A 101 -14.95 -6.27 2.29
CA THR A 101 -15.18 -5.99 0.86
C THR A 101 -16.40 -6.75 0.34
N ALA A 102 -16.54 -8.03 0.68
CA ALA A 102 -17.69 -8.84 0.25
C ALA A 102 -19.01 -8.31 0.83
N VAL A 103 -19.04 -7.99 2.13
CA VAL A 103 -20.22 -7.39 2.79
C VAL A 103 -20.56 -6.03 2.18
N CYS A 104 -19.55 -5.17 1.96
CA CYS A 104 -19.74 -3.86 1.35
C CYS A 104 -20.29 -4.00 -0.08
N SER A 105 -19.74 -4.93 -0.87
CA SER A 105 -20.20 -5.21 -2.23
C SER A 105 -21.65 -5.69 -2.26
N ALA A 106 -22.05 -6.59 -1.35
CA ALA A 106 -23.44 -7.02 -1.22
C ALA A 106 -24.37 -5.86 -0.80
N GLY A 107 -23.89 -4.96 0.06
CA GLY A 107 -24.59 -3.73 0.40
C GLY A 107 -24.81 -2.81 -0.81
N LEU A 108 -23.79 -2.66 -1.67
CA LEU A 108 -23.91 -1.91 -2.93
C LEU A 108 -24.96 -2.54 -3.85
N ASP A 109 -25.05 -3.88 -3.89
CA ASP A 109 -26.09 -4.58 -4.65
C ASP A 109 -27.50 -4.30 -4.13
N ALA A 110 -27.68 -4.34 -2.80
CA ALA A 110 -28.95 -4.00 -2.17
C ALA A 110 -29.36 -2.54 -2.43
N ILE A 111 -28.40 -1.61 -2.39
CA ILE A 111 -28.63 -0.19 -2.71
C ILE A 111 -29.00 -0.03 -4.19
N SER A 112 -28.31 -0.73 -5.09
CA SER A 112 -28.62 -0.73 -6.53
C SER A 112 -30.04 -1.20 -6.82
N ALA A 113 -30.48 -2.27 -6.16
CA ALA A 113 -31.84 -2.80 -6.29
C ALA A 113 -32.91 -1.84 -5.73
N THR A 114 -32.59 -1.10 -4.66
CA THR A 114 -33.54 -0.19 -4.01
C THR A 114 -33.62 1.17 -4.72
N PHE A 115 -32.49 1.68 -5.23
CA PHE A 115 -32.38 3.01 -5.83
C PHE A 115 -31.70 2.97 -7.21
N PRO A 116 -32.26 2.25 -8.19
CA PRO A 116 -31.56 1.93 -9.44
C PRO A 116 -31.14 3.16 -10.24
N VAL A 117 -31.98 4.19 -10.31
CA VAL A 117 -31.68 5.43 -11.04
C VAL A 117 -30.56 6.21 -10.36
N ALA A 118 -30.66 6.44 -9.05
CA ALA A 118 -29.65 7.18 -8.31
C ALA A 118 -28.30 6.42 -8.29
N PHE A 119 -28.35 5.10 -8.13
CA PHE A 119 -27.16 4.25 -8.16
C PHE A 119 -26.50 4.26 -9.54
N SER A 120 -27.26 4.15 -10.63
CA SER A 120 -26.75 4.29 -12.00
C SER A 120 -26.04 5.62 -12.24
N VAL A 121 -26.61 6.72 -11.75
CA VAL A 121 -25.98 8.06 -11.84
C VAL A 121 -24.68 8.09 -11.05
N TRP A 122 -24.66 7.53 -9.84
CA TRP A 122 -23.45 7.46 -9.02
C TRP A 122 -22.37 6.56 -9.65
N GLN A 123 -22.73 5.42 -10.24
CA GLN A 123 -21.78 4.52 -10.92
C GLN A 123 -20.99 5.20 -12.05
N LYS A 124 -21.60 6.17 -12.74
CA LYS A 124 -20.91 6.94 -13.78
C LYS A 124 -19.73 7.76 -13.25
N SER A 125 -19.68 8.04 -11.95
CA SER A 125 -18.54 8.76 -11.36
C SER A 125 -17.40 7.84 -10.92
N TRP A 126 -17.63 6.52 -10.79
CA TRP A 126 -16.60 5.61 -10.28
C TRP A 126 -15.34 5.53 -11.14
N PRO A 127 -15.41 5.60 -12.49
CA PRO A 127 -14.20 5.66 -13.30
C PRO A 127 -13.33 6.91 -13.06
N LEU A 128 -13.84 7.95 -12.39
CA LEU A 128 -13.04 9.11 -11.95
C LEU A 128 -12.02 8.76 -10.86
N LEU A 129 -12.06 7.54 -10.32
CA LEU A 129 -10.96 7.00 -9.52
C LEU A 129 -9.70 6.79 -10.37
N GLY A 130 -9.85 6.55 -11.68
CA GLY A 130 -8.76 6.30 -12.60
C GLY A 130 -7.69 7.40 -12.62
N PRO A 131 -8.04 8.68 -12.84
CA PRO A 131 -7.08 9.78 -12.75
C PRO A 131 -6.41 9.90 -11.38
N GLY A 132 -7.13 9.60 -10.29
CA GLY A 132 -6.55 9.54 -8.95
C GLY A 132 -5.44 8.50 -8.83
N PHE A 133 -5.64 7.32 -9.42
CA PHE A 133 -4.62 6.27 -9.47
C PHE A 133 -3.46 6.61 -10.42
N VAL A 134 -3.70 7.33 -11.50
CA VAL A 134 -2.59 7.84 -12.33
C VAL A 134 -1.70 8.79 -11.52
N LEU A 135 -2.31 9.69 -10.74
CA LEU A 135 -1.57 10.60 -9.86
C LEU A 135 -0.84 9.85 -8.73
N ALA A 136 -1.49 8.86 -8.11
CA ALA A 136 -0.85 7.99 -7.12
C ALA A 136 0.35 7.24 -7.73
N GLY A 137 0.22 6.74 -8.96
CA GLY A 137 1.28 6.02 -9.62
C GLY A 137 2.46 6.92 -9.98
N VAL A 138 2.21 8.17 -10.40
CA VAL A 138 3.26 9.18 -10.55
C VAL A 138 3.97 9.45 -9.22
N SER A 139 3.23 9.47 -8.10
CA SER A 139 3.82 9.73 -6.78
C SER A 139 4.83 8.67 -6.33
N HIS A 140 4.71 7.42 -6.79
CA HIS A 140 5.69 6.37 -6.54
C HIS A 140 7.07 6.65 -7.17
N PHE A 141 7.13 7.55 -8.16
CA PHE A 141 8.39 8.00 -8.76
C PHE A 141 8.87 9.33 -8.20
N THR A 142 7.97 10.23 -7.81
CA THR A 142 8.35 11.55 -7.28
C THR A 142 8.65 11.53 -5.79
N LEU A 143 8.04 10.63 -5.02
CA LEU A 143 8.25 10.39 -3.59
C LEU A 143 8.83 8.99 -3.36
N HIS A 144 9.73 8.56 -4.24
CA HIS A 144 10.19 7.17 -4.32
C HIS A 144 10.76 6.63 -3.00
N ASP A 145 11.60 7.41 -2.34
CA ASP A 145 12.24 7.01 -1.08
C ASP A 145 11.21 6.89 0.06
N ASP A 146 10.20 7.77 0.08
CA ASP A 146 9.10 7.71 1.05
C ASP A 146 8.31 6.41 0.91
N PHE A 147 7.98 6.01 -0.33
CA PHE A 147 7.29 4.74 -0.58
C PHE A 147 8.18 3.54 -0.26
N CYS A 148 9.49 3.63 -0.50
CA CYS A 148 10.44 2.58 -0.10
C CYS A 148 10.52 2.43 1.42
N ASN A 149 10.37 3.52 2.17
CA ASN A 149 10.43 3.53 3.63
C ASN A 149 9.23 2.82 4.29
N ILE A 150 8.07 2.79 3.64
CA ILE A 150 6.88 2.07 4.13
C ILE A 150 6.75 0.65 3.56
N TYR A 151 7.70 0.20 2.73
CA TYR A 151 7.75 -1.17 2.27
C TYR A 151 8.21 -2.10 3.42
N PRO A 152 7.46 -3.17 3.77
CA PRO A 152 7.84 -4.03 4.87
C PRO A 152 9.19 -4.74 4.59
N PRO A 153 10.19 -4.59 5.47
CA PRO A 153 11.47 -5.29 5.34
C PRO A 153 11.32 -6.82 5.36
N LYS A 154 12.33 -7.53 4.84
CA LYS A 154 12.34 -9.00 4.92
C LYS A 154 12.36 -9.46 6.38
N GLY A 155 11.56 -10.46 6.69
CA GLY A 155 11.34 -10.99 8.04
C GLY A 155 10.23 -10.28 8.82
N THR A 156 9.63 -9.21 8.29
CA THR A 156 8.53 -8.53 8.96
C THR A 156 7.37 -9.49 9.27
N TRP A 157 6.84 -9.39 10.49
CA TRP A 157 5.82 -10.29 11.06
C TRP A 157 6.21 -11.78 11.11
N GLY A 158 7.48 -12.16 10.89
CA GLY A 158 7.95 -13.54 10.87
C GLY A 158 7.61 -14.35 9.60
N PHE A 159 6.95 -13.74 8.61
CA PHE A 159 6.59 -14.44 7.36
C PHE A 159 6.77 -13.60 6.08
N TRP A 160 7.08 -12.30 6.18
CA TRP A 160 7.24 -11.45 5.02
C TRP A 160 8.62 -11.60 4.36
N TYR A 161 8.71 -12.43 3.32
CA TYR A 161 9.96 -12.70 2.59
C TYR A 161 9.81 -12.48 1.09
N LEU A 162 9.14 -11.40 0.69
CA LEU A 162 8.91 -11.09 -0.72
C LEU A 162 10.24 -10.84 -1.46
N PRO A 163 10.52 -11.53 -2.57
CA PRO A 163 11.73 -11.33 -3.36
C PRO A 163 11.74 -9.95 -4.03
N GLY A 164 12.92 -9.43 -4.35
CA GLY A 164 13.10 -8.08 -4.89
C GLY A 164 13.50 -7.05 -3.83
N SER A 165 13.78 -5.83 -4.29
CA SER A 165 14.09 -4.66 -3.45
C SER A 165 12.82 -3.83 -3.21
N PRO A 166 12.78 -3.00 -2.16
CA PRO A 166 11.71 -2.00 -1.99
C PRO A 166 11.50 -1.16 -3.26
N SER A 167 12.59 -0.65 -3.84
CA SER A 167 12.56 0.15 -5.08
C SER A 167 11.92 -0.58 -6.25
N PHE A 168 12.18 -1.88 -6.42
CA PHE A 168 11.52 -2.68 -7.46
C PHE A 168 9.99 -2.69 -7.28
N HIS A 169 9.52 -2.97 -6.06
CA HIS A 169 8.07 -3.05 -5.77
C HIS A 169 7.39 -1.69 -5.86
N VAL A 170 8.04 -0.62 -5.41
CA VAL A 170 7.53 0.76 -5.51
C VAL A 170 7.39 1.18 -6.97
N ASN A 171 8.42 0.94 -7.79
CA ASN A 171 8.37 1.24 -9.23
C ASN A 171 7.28 0.43 -9.93
N TRP A 172 7.19 -0.87 -9.63
CA TRP A 172 6.17 -1.73 -10.22
C TRP A 172 4.76 -1.31 -9.83
N THR A 173 4.54 -0.98 -8.55
CA THR A 173 3.27 -0.45 -8.05
C THR A 173 2.89 0.80 -8.82
N GLY A 174 3.82 1.77 -8.96
CA GLY A 174 3.57 2.99 -9.73
C GLY A 174 3.17 2.74 -11.18
N ILE A 175 3.83 1.79 -11.86
CA ILE A 175 3.45 1.39 -13.23
C ILE A 175 2.03 0.83 -13.26
N VAL A 176 1.69 -0.09 -12.35
CA VAL A 176 0.38 -0.76 -12.32
C VAL A 176 -0.73 0.25 -11.99
N GLU A 177 -0.49 1.22 -11.11
CA GLU A 177 -1.45 2.30 -10.82
C GLU A 177 -1.69 3.20 -12.03
N ILE A 178 -0.63 3.60 -12.75
CA ILE A 178 -0.77 4.41 -13.97
C ILE A 178 -1.54 3.63 -15.04
N VAL A 179 -1.13 2.39 -15.32
CA VAL A 179 -1.77 1.59 -16.37
C VAL A 179 -3.22 1.26 -16.02
N GLY A 180 -3.47 0.76 -14.81
CA GLY A 180 -4.82 0.44 -14.34
C GLY A 180 -5.71 1.68 -14.27
N GLY A 181 -5.17 2.82 -13.82
CA GLY A 181 -5.86 4.11 -13.77
C GLY A 181 -6.23 4.64 -15.15
N LEU A 182 -5.33 4.54 -16.13
CA LEU A 182 -5.61 4.91 -17.52
C LEU A 182 -6.65 3.99 -18.17
N MET A 183 -6.53 2.67 -17.98
CA MET A 183 -7.52 1.70 -18.46
C MET A 183 -8.92 1.99 -17.89
N LEU A 184 -9.01 2.19 -16.58
CA LEU A 184 -10.25 2.56 -15.90
C LEU A 184 -10.84 3.86 -16.45
N SER A 185 -10.01 4.89 -16.63
CA SER A 185 -10.44 6.20 -17.14
C SER A 185 -10.95 6.12 -18.57
N ILE A 186 -10.17 5.51 -19.48
CA ILE A 186 -10.50 5.40 -20.91
C ILE A 186 -11.77 4.55 -21.07
N GLY A 187 -11.82 3.39 -20.43
CA GLY A 187 -12.99 2.50 -20.47
C GLY A 187 -14.24 3.17 -19.88
N GLY A 188 -14.10 3.89 -18.77
CA GLY A 188 -15.19 4.61 -18.13
C GLY A 188 -15.72 5.78 -18.95
N ILE A 189 -14.84 6.61 -19.52
CA ILE A 189 -15.22 7.72 -20.42
C ILE A 189 -15.93 7.16 -21.65
N ALA A 190 -15.37 6.13 -22.28
CA ALA A 190 -15.99 5.52 -23.44
C ALA A 190 -17.40 4.99 -23.13
N ASN A 191 -17.56 4.30 -22.01
CA ASN A 191 -18.87 3.83 -21.54
C ASN A 191 -19.84 5.00 -21.25
N ALA A 192 -19.37 6.06 -20.59
CA ALA A 192 -20.20 7.21 -20.24
C ALA A 192 -20.72 8.00 -21.46
N PHE A 193 -19.92 8.08 -22.52
CA PHE A 193 -20.26 8.80 -23.75
C PHE A 193 -20.74 7.88 -24.89
N ASN A 194 -20.98 6.59 -24.62
CA ASN A 194 -21.36 5.58 -25.63
C ASN A 194 -20.40 5.53 -26.83
N VAL A 195 -19.11 5.69 -26.57
CA VAL A 195 -18.05 5.59 -27.60
C VAL A 195 -17.58 4.15 -27.68
N SER A 196 -17.69 3.55 -28.86
CA SER A 196 -17.16 2.21 -29.10
C SER A 196 -15.62 2.23 -29.13
N LEU A 197 -14.99 1.51 -28.20
CA LEU A 197 -13.55 1.30 -28.22
C LEU A 197 -13.15 0.22 -29.25
N PRO A 198 -11.93 0.28 -29.80
CA PRO A 198 -11.38 -0.82 -30.59
C PRO A 198 -11.41 -2.15 -29.80
N THR A 199 -11.54 -3.29 -30.49
CA THR A 199 -11.64 -4.62 -29.85
C THR A 199 -10.51 -4.88 -28.84
N ALA A 200 -9.28 -4.45 -29.15
CA ALA A 200 -8.12 -4.58 -28.26
C ALA A 200 -8.27 -3.84 -26.92
N MET A 201 -9.18 -2.87 -26.84
CA MET A 201 -9.44 -2.02 -25.68
C MET A 201 -10.83 -2.24 -25.06
N SER A 202 -11.62 -3.17 -25.60
CA SER A 202 -13.00 -3.45 -25.18
C SER A 202 -13.15 -3.80 -23.69
N LEU A 203 -12.05 -4.21 -23.05
CA LEU A 203 -12.02 -4.66 -21.66
C LEU A 203 -11.31 -3.68 -20.72
N PHE A 204 -10.96 -2.48 -21.20
CA PHE A 204 -10.20 -1.52 -20.39
C PHE A 204 -10.89 -1.16 -19.08
N LEU A 205 -12.22 -1.00 -19.08
CA LEU A 205 -12.98 -0.74 -17.85
C LEU A 205 -12.90 -1.92 -16.87
N PRO A 206 -13.38 -3.14 -17.20
CA PRO A 206 -13.39 -4.25 -16.24
C PRO A 206 -11.98 -4.72 -15.88
N ASP A 207 -11.06 -4.82 -16.84
CA ASP A 207 -9.69 -5.27 -16.56
C ASP A 207 -8.92 -4.20 -15.76
N GLY A 208 -9.10 -2.91 -16.06
CA GLY A 208 -8.51 -1.81 -15.29
C GLY A 208 -8.99 -1.81 -13.84
N ALA A 209 -10.29 -2.00 -13.61
CA ALA A 209 -10.86 -2.13 -12.28
C ALA A 209 -10.30 -3.35 -11.52
N LEU A 210 -10.21 -4.52 -12.16
CA LEU A 210 -9.66 -5.73 -11.52
C LEU A 210 -8.16 -5.60 -11.21
N ILE A 211 -7.39 -4.97 -12.10
CA ILE A 211 -5.97 -4.67 -11.85
C ILE A 211 -5.84 -3.79 -10.60
N LEU A 212 -6.61 -2.70 -10.51
CA LEU A 212 -6.59 -1.81 -9.35
C LEU A 212 -7.15 -2.48 -8.09
N CYS A 213 -8.12 -3.40 -8.23
CA CYS A 213 -8.62 -4.23 -7.13
C CYS A 213 -7.51 -5.11 -6.55
N ALA A 214 -6.84 -5.88 -7.42
CA ALA A 214 -5.75 -6.76 -7.03
C ALA A 214 -4.59 -5.97 -6.44
N LEU A 215 -4.23 -4.84 -7.06
CA LEU A 215 -3.20 -3.95 -6.57
C LEU A 215 -3.53 -3.41 -5.17
N THR A 216 -4.74 -2.89 -4.98
CA THR A 216 -5.20 -2.35 -3.68
C THR A 216 -5.09 -3.41 -2.58
N TYR A 217 -5.43 -4.66 -2.89
CA TYR A 217 -5.26 -5.77 -1.95
C TYR A 217 -3.78 -5.99 -1.59
N VAL A 218 -2.87 -6.10 -2.57
CA VAL A 218 -1.45 -6.37 -2.27
C VAL A 218 -0.74 -5.19 -1.60
N VAL A 219 -1.06 -3.94 -1.95
CA VAL A 219 -0.45 -2.77 -1.27
C VAL A 219 -1.01 -2.55 0.13
N SER A 220 -2.09 -3.25 0.52
CA SER A 220 -2.62 -3.20 1.89
C SER A 220 -1.60 -3.66 2.92
N PHE A 221 -0.63 -4.51 2.55
CA PHE A 221 0.47 -4.86 3.44
C PHE A 221 1.33 -3.65 3.83
N ALA A 222 1.58 -2.71 2.91
CA ALA A 222 2.29 -1.47 3.25
C ALA A 222 1.47 -0.60 4.23
N ASN A 223 0.15 -0.50 4.02
CA ASN A 223 -0.75 0.21 4.93
C ASN A 223 -0.79 -0.42 6.33
N ILE A 224 -0.81 -1.75 6.41
CA ILE A 224 -0.73 -2.49 7.67
C ILE A 224 0.67 -2.35 8.30
N TYR A 225 1.74 -2.27 7.50
CA TYR A 225 3.08 -2.02 8.02
C TYR A 225 3.18 -0.67 8.72
N MET A 226 2.63 0.40 8.13
CA MET A 226 2.52 1.69 8.78
C MET A 226 1.82 1.60 10.15
N TYR A 227 0.72 0.84 10.25
CA TYR A 227 0.01 0.63 11.52
C TYR A 227 0.84 -0.18 12.53
N THR A 228 1.42 -1.31 12.09
CA THR A 228 2.10 -2.27 12.97
C THR A 228 3.48 -1.80 13.43
N HIS A 229 4.18 -1.03 12.61
CA HIS A 229 5.58 -0.63 12.83
C HIS A 229 5.79 0.90 12.89
N GLY A 230 4.73 1.71 12.75
CA GLY A 230 4.82 3.17 12.88
C GLY A 230 5.44 3.88 11.69
N ALA A 231 5.60 3.20 10.55
CA ALA A 231 6.19 3.81 9.36
C ALA A 231 5.31 4.98 8.85
N ILE A 232 5.96 6.10 8.48
CA ILE A 232 5.30 7.36 8.11
C ILE A 232 5.47 7.63 6.61
N LEU A 233 4.43 8.16 5.96
CA LEU A 233 4.43 8.61 4.56
C LEU A 233 3.68 9.94 4.42
N PRO A 234 4.23 10.94 3.71
CA PRO A 234 5.63 11.09 3.30
C PRO A 234 6.54 11.42 4.49
N GLU A 235 7.86 11.24 4.37
CA GLU A 235 8.83 11.59 5.42
C GLU A 235 8.78 13.08 5.79
N ALA A 236 8.41 13.94 4.85
CA ALA A 236 8.18 15.37 5.08
C ALA A 236 7.08 15.66 6.12
N MET A 237 6.19 14.69 6.39
CA MET A 237 5.12 14.81 7.39
C MET A 237 5.55 14.29 8.77
N LYS A 238 6.83 14.01 9.00
CA LYS A 238 7.37 13.66 10.34
C LYS A 238 6.94 14.65 11.42
N GLU A 239 6.89 15.95 11.10
CA GLU A 239 6.43 16.99 12.03
C GLU A 239 4.93 16.91 12.36
N ALA A 240 4.12 16.35 11.46
CA ALA A 240 2.70 16.10 11.70
C ALA A 240 2.46 14.88 12.62
N GLY A 241 3.52 14.13 12.94
CA GLY A 241 3.47 12.93 13.76
C GLY A 241 3.01 11.69 13.00
N GLU A 242 3.11 10.55 13.67
CA GLU A 242 2.60 9.27 13.16
C GLU A 242 1.09 9.33 12.93
N VAL A 243 0.60 8.55 11.97
CA VAL A 243 -0.84 8.46 11.69
C VAL A 243 -1.54 7.91 12.95
N PRO A 244 -2.51 8.63 13.54
CA PRO A 244 -3.21 8.16 14.72
C PRO A 244 -3.99 6.88 14.40
N ILE A 245 -4.28 6.05 15.42
CA ILE A 245 -5.01 4.78 15.26
C ILE A 245 -6.32 4.98 14.49
N ALA A 246 -7.06 6.06 14.77
CA ALA A 246 -8.28 6.40 14.05
C ALA A 246 -8.04 6.63 12.55
N GLY A 247 -6.90 7.21 12.17
CA GLY A 247 -6.50 7.38 10.76
C GLY A 247 -6.28 6.05 10.06
N HIS A 248 -5.66 5.07 10.73
CA HIS A 248 -5.52 3.71 10.18
C HIS A 248 -6.87 3.01 10.00
N VAL A 249 -7.80 3.16 10.94
CA VAL A 249 -9.16 2.61 10.84
C VAL A 249 -9.91 3.22 9.64
N ILE A 250 -9.86 4.54 9.49
CA ILE A 250 -10.49 5.23 8.35
C ILE A 250 -9.91 4.73 7.03
N ARG A 251 -8.57 4.64 6.91
CA ARG A 251 -7.91 4.10 5.72
C ARG A 251 -8.38 2.68 5.42
N PHE A 252 -8.45 1.82 6.43
CA PHE A 252 -8.90 0.44 6.26
C PHE A 252 -10.35 0.35 5.74
N ILE A 253 -11.26 1.16 6.29
CA ILE A 253 -12.65 1.23 5.82
C ILE A 253 -12.73 1.76 4.38
N LEU A 254 -11.95 2.79 4.04
CA LEU A 254 -11.88 3.31 2.68
C LEU A 254 -11.33 2.28 1.71
N GLN A 255 -10.36 1.45 2.11
CA GLN A 255 -9.86 0.34 1.30
C GLN A 255 -10.94 -0.72 1.04
N ILE A 256 -11.73 -1.10 2.06
CA ILE A 256 -12.88 -1.99 1.90
C ILE A 256 -13.84 -1.43 0.84
N PHE A 257 -14.19 -0.15 0.96
CA PHE A 257 -15.11 0.51 0.04
C PHE A 257 -14.55 0.56 -1.38
N LEU A 258 -13.28 0.94 -1.52
CA LEU A 258 -12.59 1.04 -2.80
C LEU A 258 -12.48 -0.31 -3.51
N LEU A 259 -12.11 -1.37 -2.78
CA LEU A 259 -12.10 -2.74 -3.29
C LEU A 259 -13.49 -3.18 -3.75
N ALA A 260 -14.54 -2.82 -3.00
CA ALA A 260 -15.91 -3.16 -3.37
C ALA A 260 -16.34 -2.45 -4.66
N LEU A 261 -15.99 -1.18 -4.86
CA LEU A 261 -16.24 -0.44 -6.10
C LEU A 261 -15.51 -1.08 -7.30
N TYR A 262 -14.23 -1.43 -7.13
CA TYR A 262 -13.46 -2.08 -8.19
C TYR A 262 -13.99 -3.46 -8.54
N TRP A 263 -14.34 -4.25 -7.53
CA TRP A 263 -14.99 -5.55 -7.73
C TRP A 263 -16.28 -5.41 -8.53
N GLN A 264 -17.12 -4.42 -8.19
CA GLN A 264 -18.38 -4.13 -8.87
C GLN A 264 -18.17 -3.74 -10.35
N MET A 265 -17.21 -2.85 -10.64
CA MET A 265 -16.89 -2.47 -12.03
C MET A 265 -16.25 -3.62 -12.82
N GLY A 266 -15.42 -4.43 -12.16
CA GLY A 266 -14.73 -5.56 -12.75
C GLY A 266 -15.65 -6.72 -13.14
N ARG A 267 -16.80 -6.87 -12.47
CA ARG A 267 -17.77 -7.95 -12.71
C ARG A 267 -18.90 -7.59 -13.67
N SER A 268 -19.14 -6.31 -13.94
CA SER A 268 -20.18 -5.85 -14.86
C SER A 268 -19.79 -6.11 -16.33
N GLU A 269 -20.32 -7.22 -16.87
CA GLU A 269 -20.30 -7.78 -18.27
C GLU A 269 -19.35 -8.96 -18.58
N PRO A 270 -19.78 -9.96 -19.38
CA PRO A 270 -20.31 -11.25 -18.97
C PRO A 270 -19.20 -12.30 -18.77
N LEU A 271 -18.77 -12.53 -17.54
CA LEU A 271 -17.84 -13.65 -17.24
C LEU A 271 -18.28 -14.54 -16.08
N ILE A 272 -19.32 -14.15 -15.33
CA ILE A 272 -19.87 -14.97 -14.23
C ILE A 272 -21.05 -15.84 -14.69
N ALA A 273 -21.69 -15.53 -15.83
CA ALA A 273 -22.73 -16.38 -16.42
C ALA A 273 -22.21 -17.68 -17.06
N PHE A 274 -20.90 -17.92 -17.06
CA PHE A 274 -20.29 -19.13 -17.62
C PHE A 274 -19.60 -20.02 -16.57
N LEU A 275 -19.62 -19.61 -15.29
CA LEU A 275 -18.97 -20.33 -14.18
C LEU A 275 -19.88 -20.51 -12.95
N LEU A 276 -21.18 -20.26 -13.10
CA LEU A 276 -22.26 -20.74 -12.25
C LEU A 276 -23.29 -21.44 -13.14
#